data_AF-A0A0Q8PJE2-F1
#
_entry.id   AF-A0A0Q8PJE2-F1
#
_cell.length_a   1.000
_cell.length_b   1.000
_cell.length_c   1.000
_cell.angle_alpha   90.00
_cell.angle_beta   90.00
_cell.angle_gamma   90.00
#
_symmetry.space_group_name_H-M   'P 1'
#
loop_
_entity.id
_entity.type
_entity.pdbx_description
1 polymer ?
#
loop_
_entity_poly.entity_id
_entity_poly.type
_entity_poly.pdbx_seq_one_letter_code
_entity_poly.pdbx_strand_id
1 'polypeptide(L)'
;MKSHSENNETKGPGQDDCIVHTHPVPAEELHRYSVERDPHSEMDIARYVEGQARDEVVQHVERIKSEVVLGATYEIWDVTTDVDRWWVITSPTNLYSQKHFPSLDYTLSFHIGLMMRVRSRSAAVDADTPSPFDEVFRRMDQAENRHDSAVEAEDFQTVGMLLRESLISLVAALRRRTELPPEVERPQDANFIGWTDVLMNALCGGGSNKELRQHLKNIAKEAWQLTNWLTHTRSANRTASSIAMHSCRTTIGHFVQILERSHTDKTEQCPVCKSRNVRTHFDIDIPPDGAYYTSCGVCDWTDHPAVGSE
;
A
#
# COMPACT_ATOMS: atom_id res chain seq x y z
N MET A 1 -5.76 71.22 -37.96
CA MET A 1 -6.94 71.34 -38.84
C MET A 1 -6.48 71.45 -40.29
N LYS A 2 -6.24 70.30 -40.94
CA LYS A 2 -6.41 70.02 -42.37
C LYS A 2 -6.11 68.55 -42.60
N SER A 3 -6.85 67.99 -43.54
CA SER A 3 -7.31 66.61 -43.66
C SER A 3 -6.78 65.95 -44.94
N HIS A 4 -6.59 64.63 -44.86
CA HIS A 4 -6.77 63.56 -45.87
C HIS A 4 -6.06 63.56 -47.24
N SER A 5 -5.43 62.41 -47.55
CA SER A 5 -5.62 61.55 -48.75
C SER A 5 -4.54 60.44 -48.74
N GLU A 6 -4.86 59.20 -48.34
CA GLU A 6 -5.09 58.00 -49.21
C GLU A 6 -3.82 57.48 -49.92
N ASN A 7 -3.25 56.36 -49.44
CA ASN A 7 -3.48 54.95 -49.81
C ASN A 7 -2.54 54.44 -50.92
N ASN A 8 -1.66 53.50 -50.59
CA ASN A 8 -1.54 52.30 -51.42
C ASN A 8 -1.04 51.11 -50.59
N GLU A 9 -1.94 50.15 -50.39
CA GLU A 9 -1.65 48.82 -49.87
C GLU A 9 -0.79 48.06 -50.88
N THR A 10 0.24 47.38 -50.38
CA THR A 10 0.70 46.12 -50.95
C THR A 10 0.75 45.09 -49.82
N LYS A 11 -0.33 44.31 -49.69
CA LYS A 11 -0.38 43.08 -48.90
C LYS A 11 0.55 42.04 -49.51
N GLY A 12 1.48 41.53 -48.71
CA GLY A 12 2.18 40.27 -48.93
C GLY A 12 1.62 39.19 -47.98
N PRO A 13 1.45 37.94 -48.42
CA PRO A 13 0.73 36.90 -47.69
C PRO A 13 1.65 36.16 -46.71
N GLY A 14 1.15 35.81 -45.53
CA GLY A 14 1.85 34.93 -44.59
C GLY A 14 1.72 35.41 -43.15
N GLN A 15 0.50 35.56 -42.68
CA GLN A 15 0.23 35.61 -41.24
C GLN A 15 -0.13 34.18 -40.86
N ASP A 16 0.89 33.36 -40.59
CA ASP A 16 0.71 32.23 -39.68
C ASP A 16 0.25 32.89 -38.37
N ASP A 17 -1.04 32.72 -38.06
CA ASP A 17 -1.58 33.12 -36.77
C ASP A 17 -0.88 32.27 -35.71
N CYS A 18 0.26 32.77 -35.21
CA CYS A 18 0.74 32.42 -33.88
C CYS A 18 -0.33 32.91 -32.91
N ILE A 19 -1.31 32.06 -32.63
CA ILE A 19 -2.27 32.26 -31.55
C ILE A 19 -1.47 32.12 -30.26
N VAL A 20 -0.93 33.24 -29.79
CA VAL A 20 -0.37 33.32 -28.43
C VAL A 20 -1.56 33.31 -27.49
N HIS A 21 -1.83 32.16 -26.88
CA HIS A 21 -2.86 32.04 -25.85
C HIS A 21 -2.63 33.14 -24.79
N THR A 22 -3.68 33.92 -24.51
CA THR A 22 -3.61 34.97 -23.50
C THR A 22 -3.50 34.30 -22.14
N HIS A 23 -2.36 34.49 -21.46
CA HIS A 23 -2.17 33.92 -20.13
C HIS A 23 -3.08 34.61 -19.10
N PRO A 24 -3.64 33.86 -18.14
CA PRO A 24 -3.47 32.42 -17.92
C PRO A 24 -4.34 31.56 -18.85
N VAL A 25 -3.79 30.44 -19.32
CA VAL A 25 -4.50 29.41 -20.11
C VAL A 25 -5.64 28.84 -19.26
N PRO A 26 -6.85 28.66 -19.82
CA PRO A 26 -7.96 28.04 -19.10
C PRO A 26 -7.57 26.67 -18.53
N ALA A 27 -8.01 26.34 -17.31
CA ALA A 27 -7.63 25.10 -16.64
C ALA A 27 -7.93 23.86 -17.50
N GLU A 28 -9.09 23.86 -18.16
CA GLU A 28 -9.52 22.80 -19.07
C GLU A 28 -8.56 22.56 -20.25
N GLU A 29 -7.73 23.55 -20.63
CA GLU A 29 -6.78 23.44 -21.75
C GLU A 29 -5.36 23.05 -21.32
N LEU A 30 -5.07 23.05 -20.00
CA LEU A 30 -3.73 22.77 -19.47
C LEU A 30 -3.29 21.31 -19.72
N HIS A 31 -4.23 20.37 -19.84
CA HIS A 31 -3.94 18.95 -20.13
C HIS A 31 -3.14 18.73 -21.42
N ARG A 32 -3.17 19.68 -22.37
CA ARG A 32 -2.46 19.60 -23.65
C ARG A 32 -0.96 19.85 -23.53
N TYR A 33 -0.51 20.37 -22.39
CA TYR A 33 0.87 20.81 -22.18
C TYR A 33 1.63 19.95 -21.16
N SER A 34 0.97 18.94 -20.57
CA SER A 34 1.62 18.02 -19.62
C SER A 34 2.43 16.95 -20.35
N VAL A 35 3.68 16.74 -19.91
CA VAL A 35 4.69 15.92 -20.60
C VAL A 35 4.54 14.42 -20.31
N GLU A 36 3.99 14.06 -19.15
CA GLU A 36 3.72 12.68 -18.73
C GLU A 36 2.27 12.57 -18.27
N ARG A 37 1.40 11.99 -19.11
CA ARG A 37 -0.01 11.79 -18.79
C ARG A 37 -0.28 10.36 -18.35
N ASP A 38 -1.06 10.21 -17.30
CA ASP A 38 -1.65 8.95 -16.87
C ASP A 38 -3.16 9.16 -16.76
N PRO A 39 -3.92 8.96 -17.86
CA PRO A 39 -5.35 9.27 -17.90
C PRO A 39 -6.17 8.50 -16.86
N HIS A 40 -5.73 7.29 -16.48
CA HIS A 40 -6.43 6.48 -15.48
C HIS A 40 -6.21 7.05 -14.08
N SER A 41 -4.97 7.40 -13.73
CA SER A 41 -4.71 8.07 -12.45
C SER A 41 -5.30 9.48 -12.38
N GLU A 42 -5.29 10.24 -13.48
CA GLU A 42 -5.96 11.53 -13.55
C GLU A 42 -7.46 11.41 -13.23
N MET A 43 -8.14 10.41 -13.82
CA MET A 43 -9.56 10.15 -13.60
C MET A 43 -9.85 9.71 -12.16
N ASP A 44 -9.04 8.83 -11.58
CA ASP A 44 -9.19 8.40 -10.18
C ASP A 44 -9.09 9.57 -9.21
N ILE A 45 -8.12 10.46 -9.44
CA ILE A 45 -7.91 11.65 -8.61
C ILE A 45 -9.07 12.63 -8.79
N ALA A 46 -9.55 12.84 -10.02
CA ALA A 46 -10.73 13.66 -10.28
C ALA A 46 -11.97 13.13 -9.53
N ARG A 47 -12.30 11.84 -9.71
CA ARG A 47 -13.42 11.17 -9.02
C ARG A 47 -13.28 11.23 -7.50
N TYR A 48 -12.06 11.09 -6.98
CA TYR A 48 -11.80 11.25 -5.54
C TYR A 48 -12.13 12.66 -5.06
N VAL A 49 -11.67 13.69 -5.78
CA VAL A 49 -11.93 15.09 -5.40
C VAL A 49 -13.42 15.40 -5.47
N GLU A 50 -14.12 15.03 -6.53
CA GLU A 50 -15.58 15.24 -6.66
C GLU A 50 -16.36 14.48 -5.56
N GLY A 51 -15.88 13.31 -5.16
CA GLY A 51 -16.47 12.56 -4.05
C GLY A 51 -16.29 13.21 -2.67
N GLN A 52 -15.17 13.90 -2.45
CA GLN A 52 -14.85 14.58 -1.19
C GLN A 52 -15.38 16.02 -1.14
N ALA A 53 -15.37 16.72 -2.27
CA ALA A 53 -15.91 18.06 -2.48
C ALA A 53 -17.18 17.97 -3.33
N ARG A 54 -18.28 17.53 -2.71
CA ARG A 54 -19.53 17.09 -3.37
C ARG A 54 -20.25 18.16 -4.21
N ASP A 55 -19.78 19.39 -4.20
CA ASP A 55 -20.37 20.53 -4.93
C ASP A 55 -19.36 21.18 -5.92
N GLU A 56 -18.21 20.55 -6.17
CA GLU A 56 -17.17 21.05 -7.06
C GLU A 56 -16.98 20.12 -8.26
N VAL A 57 -16.74 20.69 -9.43
CA VAL A 57 -16.47 19.97 -10.68
C VAL A 57 -15.01 20.12 -11.06
N VAL A 58 -14.32 18.99 -11.27
CA VAL A 58 -12.90 19.01 -11.60
C VAL A 58 -12.69 19.44 -13.06
N GLN A 59 -11.96 20.53 -13.26
CA GLN A 59 -11.62 21.08 -14.58
C GLN A 59 -10.25 20.61 -15.06
N HIS A 60 -9.32 20.38 -14.13
CA HIS A 60 -7.95 20.00 -14.45
C HIS A 60 -7.30 19.19 -13.34
N VAL A 61 -6.52 18.18 -13.72
CA VAL A 61 -5.70 17.33 -12.85
C VAL A 61 -4.32 17.17 -13.48
N GLU A 62 -3.27 17.43 -12.71
CA GLU A 62 -1.89 17.21 -13.13
C GLU A 62 -1.05 16.64 -11.99
N ARG A 63 -0.22 15.63 -12.29
CA ARG A 63 0.77 15.12 -11.32
C ARG A 63 1.99 16.02 -11.33
N ILE A 64 2.21 16.73 -10.23
CA ILE A 64 3.32 17.70 -10.11
C ILE A 64 4.61 17.01 -9.65
N LYS A 65 4.49 16.03 -8.76
CA LYS A 65 5.65 15.41 -8.11
C LYS A 65 5.36 13.98 -7.69
N SER A 66 6.39 13.14 -7.71
CA SER A 66 6.40 11.85 -7.04
C SER A 66 7.61 11.80 -6.10
N GLU A 67 7.40 11.39 -4.86
CA GLU A 67 8.45 11.33 -3.85
C GLU A 67 8.39 9.99 -3.09
N VAL A 68 9.56 9.39 -2.86
CA VAL A 68 9.69 8.14 -2.10
C VAL A 68 10.18 8.45 -0.70
N VAL A 69 9.34 8.19 0.31
CA VAL A 69 9.68 8.39 1.72
C VAL A 69 9.43 7.10 2.49
N LEU A 70 10.47 6.59 3.15
CA LEU A 70 10.44 5.34 3.91
C LEU A 70 9.89 4.13 3.10
N GLY A 71 10.23 4.07 1.81
CA GLY A 71 9.80 2.99 0.92
C GLY A 71 8.36 3.08 0.42
N ALA A 72 7.61 4.12 0.79
CA ALA A 72 6.31 4.42 0.21
C ALA A 72 6.44 5.54 -0.84
N THR A 73 5.77 5.38 -1.97
CA THR A 73 5.68 6.41 -3.02
C THR A 73 4.45 7.29 -2.76
N TYR A 74 4.69 8.60 -2.70
CA TYR A 74 3.69 9.65 -2.60
C TYR A 74 3.65 10.38 -3.94
N GLU A 75 2.56 10.21 -4.67
CA GLU A 75 2.25 11.05 -5.83
C GLU A 75 1.43 12.26 -5.37
N ILE A 76 1.85 13.43 -5.82
CA ILE A 76 1.26 14.72 -5.48
C ILE A 76 0.67 15.34 -6.75
N TRP A 77 -0.61 15.66 -6.67
CA TRP A 77 -1.42 16.14 -7.76
C TRP A 77 -1.92 17.55 -7.47
N ASP A 78 -1.90 18.42 -8.48
CA ASP A 78 -2.56 19.71 -8.50
C ASP A 78 -3.91 19.53 -9.19
N VAL A 79 -4.99 19.86 -8.46
CA VAL A 79 -6.35 19.73 -8.97
C VAL A 79 -7.01 21.09 -8.93
N THR A 80 -7.55 21.51 -10.07
CA THR A 80 -8.32 22.75 -10.19
C THR A 80 -9.77 22.40 -10.47
N THR A 81 -10.67 22.91 -9.64
CA THR A 81 -12.11 22.83 -9.81
C THR A 81 -12.68 24.16 -10.29
N ASP A 82 -13.99 24.21 -10.52
CA ASP A 82 -14.73 25.43 -10.80
C ASP A 82 -14.78 26.41 -9.61
N VAL A 83 -14.49 25.95 -8.38
CA VAL A 83 -14.54 26.75 -7.15
C VAL A 83 -13.14 27.02 -6.58
N ASP A 84 -12.30 26.00 -6.50
CA ASP A 84 -11.08 26.03 -5.69
C ASP A 84 -9.91 25.23 -6.30
N ARG A 85 -8.76 25.30 -5.64
CA ARG A 85 -7.57 24.50 -5.99
C ARG A 85 -7.13 23.64 -4.83
N TRP A 86 -6.75 22.41 -5.15
CA TRP A 86 -6.45 21.37 -4.19
C TRP A 86 -5.08 20.75 -4.46
N TRP A 87 -4.37 20.41 -3.38
CA TRP A 87 -3.32 19.40 -3.43
C TRP A 87 -3.94 18.05 -3.09
N VAL A 88 -3.74 17.05 -3.93
CA VAL A 88 -4.10 15.66 -3.62
C VAL A 88 -2.82 14.85 -3.46
N ILE A 89 -2.62 14.25 -2.29
CA ILE A 89 -1.45 13.43 -1.99
C ILE A 89 -1.91 11.99 -1.76
N THR A 90 -1.31 11.05 -2.47
CA THR A 90 -1.63 9.60 -2.43
C THR A 90 -0.88 8.85 -1.31
N SER A 91 -1.31 7.62 -1.03
CA SER A 91 -0.68 6.68 -0.08
C SER A 91 -0.78 7.00 1.43
N PRO A 92 -1.98 7.11 2.03
CA PRO A 92 -3.33 7.05 1.43
C PRO A 92 -3.78 8.39 0.86
N THR A 93 -4.74 8.37 -0.06
CA THR A 93 -5.21 9.58 -0.77
C THR A 93 -5.94 10.55 0.15
N ASN A 94 -5.53 11.82 0.14
CA ASN A 94 -6.21 12.91 0.85
C ASN A 94 -6.09 14.24 0.09
N LEU A 95 -7.08 15.13 0.27
CA LEU A 95 -7.11 16.47 -0.34
C LEU A 95 -6.79 17.58 0.66
N TYR A 96 -6.10 18.61 0.20
CA TYR A 96 -5.69 19.78 0.99
C TYR A 96 -5.95 21.05 0.19
N SER A 97 -6.71 22.00 0.76
CA SER A 97 -6.98 23.27 0.10
C SER A 97 -5.69 24.08 -0.05
N GLN A 98 -5.37 24.53 -1.26
CA GLN A 98 -4.19 25.38 -1.49
C GLN A 98 -4.28 26.73 -0.76
N LYS A 99 -5.49 27.20 -0.43
CA LYS A 99 -5.70 28.41 0.39
C LYS A 99 -5.14 28.25 1.81
N HIS A 100 -5.28 27.07 2.40
CA HIS A 100 -4.80 26.77 3.75
C HIS A 100 -3.40 26.13 3.75
N PHE A 101 -3.03 25.49 2.64
CA PHE A 101 -1.78 24.79 2.42
C PHE A 101 -1.06 25.33 1.18
N PRO A 102 -0.54 26.58 1.22
CA PRO A 102 0.02 27.24 0.04
C PRO A 102 1.37 26.66 -0.41
N SER A 103 2.08 25.94 0.47
CA SER A 103 3.37 25.33 0.18
C SER A 103 3.23 23.82 0.02
N LEU A 104 3.67 23.31 -1.13
CA LEU A 104 3.65 21.87 -1.42
C LEU A 104 4.48 21.07 -0.41
N ASP A 105 5.70 21.52 -0.13
CA ASP A 105 6.62 20.81 0.79
C ASP A 105 6.08 20.79 2.23
N TYR A 106 5.42 21.88 2.67
CA TYR A 106 4.72 21.91 3.95
C TYR A 106 3.57 20.91 3.99
N THR A 107 2.77 20.87 2.92
CA THR A 107 1.62 19.95 2.79
C THR A 107 2.06 18.50 2.81
N LEU A 108 3.12 18.17 2.07
CA LEU A 108 3.69 16.83 2.04
C LEU A 108 4.23 16.40 3.41
N SER A 109 4.98 17.28 4.07
CA SER A 109 5.49 17.01 5.43
C SER A 109 4.36 16.78 6.43
N PHE A 110 3.30 17.60 6.37
CA PHE A 110 2.10 17.45 7.20
C PHE A 110 1.39 16.13 6.92
N HIS A 111 1.17 15.80 5.65
CA HIS A 111 0.52 14.56 5.21
C HIS A 111 1.28 13.34 5.74
N ILE A 112 2.60 13.27 5.48
CA ILE A 112 3.45 12.17 5.96
C ILE A 112 3.37 12.05 7.49
N GLY A 113 3.53 13.15 8.22
CA GLY A 113 3.46 13.14 9.68
C GLY A 113 2.09 12.76 10.25
N LEU A 114 1.00 13.15 9.58
CA LEU A 114 -0.36 12.72 9.92
C LEU A 114 -0.53 11.23 9.68
N MET A 115 -0.11 10.73 8.51
CA MET A 115 -0.25 9.33 8.12
C MET A 115 0.60 8.40 8.99
N MET A 116 1.80 8.83 9.40
CA MET A 116 2.60 8.09 10.38
C MET A 116 1.86 7.93 11.73
N ARG A 117 1.14 8.95 12.18
CA ARG A 117 0.33 8.87 13.42
C ARG A 117 -0.92 8.01 13.26
N VAL A 118 -1.60 8.09 12.11
CA VAL A 118 -2.75 7.22 11.81
C VAL A 118 -2.30 5.75 11.76
N ARG A 119 -1.17 5.46 11.10
CA ARG A 119 -0.59 4.12 11.05
C ARG A 119 -0.10 3.65 12.42
N SER A 120 0.51 4.53 13.22
CA SER A 120 0.92 4.16 14.59
C SER A 120 -0.27 3.84 15.48
N ARG A 121 -1.42 4.50 15.26
CA ARG A 121 -2.68 4.14 15.93
C ARG A 121 -3.25 2.82 15.43
N SER A 122 -3.15 2.54 14.13
CA SER A 122 -3.66 1.29 13.53
C SER A 122 -2.82 0.06 13.89
N ALA A 123 -1.54 0.27 14.22
CA ALA A 123 -0.66 -0.79 14.76
C ALA A 123 -1.00 -1.15 16.22
N ALA A 124 -1.64 -0.23 16.96
CA ALA A 124 -2.32 -0.60 18.19
C ALA A 124 -3.67 -1.21 17.76
N VAL A 125 -3.76 -2.54 17.82
CA VAL A 125 -4.97 -3.37 17.62
C VAL A 125 -6.24 -2.53 17.53
N ASP A 126 -6.75 -2.35 16.31
CA ASP A 126 -7.93 -1.53 16.05
C ASP A 126 -9.12 -2.15 16.78
N ALA A 127 -9.55 -1.54 17.89
CA ALA A 127 -10.59 -2.11 18.75
C ALA A 127 -11.95 -2.28 18.05
N ASP A 128 -12.15 -1.61 16.91
CA ASP A 128 -13.39 -1.63 16.12
C ASP A 128 -13.39 -2.65 14.96
N THR A 129 -12.23 -3.17 14.54
CA THR A 129 -12.13 -4.21 13.49
C THR A 129 -11.30 -5.39 14.00
N PRO A 130 -11.94 -6.45 14.55
CA PRO A 130 -11.23 -7.61 15.08
C PRO A 130 -10.34 -8.26 14.03
N SER A 131 -9.04 -8.31 14.27
CA SER A 131 -8.12 -9.04 13.39
C SER A 131 -8.15 -10.54 13.75
N PRO A 132 -8.15 -11.41 12.73
CA PRO A 132 -7.73 -12.81 12.86
C PRO A 132 -6.56 -13.11 13.80
N PHE A 133 -5.64 -12.16 13.91
CA PHE A 133 -4.35 -12.29 14.59
C PHE A 133 -4.30 -11.49 15.90
N ASP A 134 -5.41 -10.92 16.38
CA ASP A 134 -5.44 -10.14 17.63
C ASP A 134 -4.85 -10.90 18.81
N GLU A 135 -5.17 -12.20 18.93
CA GLU A 135 -4.59 -13.03 19.99
C GLU A 135 -3.07 -13.18 19.84
N VAL A 136 -2.57 -13.30 18.61
CA VAL A 136 -1.14 -13.42 18.32
C VAL A 136 -0.42 -12.12 18.73
N PHE A 137 -0.94 -10.97 18.30
CA PHE A 137 -0.36 -9.67 18.61
C PHE A 137 -0.43 -9.35 20.11
N ARG A 138 -1.57 -9.60 20.75
CA ARG A 138 -1.71 -9.42 22.20
C ARG A 138 -0.69 -10.24 22.99
N ARG A 139 -0.37 -11.47 22.55
CA ARG A 139 0.64 -12.30 23.22
C ARG A 139 2.07 -11.81 22.97
N MET A 140 2.35 -11.27 21.78
CA MET A 140 3.62 -10.61 21.49
C MET A 140 3.80 -9.36 22.36
N ASP A 141 2.76 -8.54 22.52
CA ASP A 141 2.81 -7.36 23.40
C ASP A 141 3.01 -7.76 24.87
N GLN A 142 2.38 -8.85 25.32
CA GLN A 142 2.62 -9.38 26.67
C GLN A 142 4.06 -9.85 26.85
N ALA A 143 4.65 -10.49 25.84
CA ALA A 143 6.05 -10.90 25.86
C ALA A 143 7.00 -9.69 25.93
N GLU A 144 6.68 -8.61 25.21
CA GLU A 144 7.45 -7.36 25.20
C GLU A 144 7.38 -6.64 26.55
N ASN A 145 6.17 -6.43 27.10
CA ASN A 145 6.01 -5.85 28.43
C ASN A 145 6.75 -6.66 29.52
N ARG A 146 6.75 -7.99 29.40
CA ARG A 146 7.48 -8.87 30.31
C ARG A 146 8.98 -8.75 30.12
N HIS A 147 9.46 -8.62 28.89
CA HIS A 147 10.88 -8.42 28.58
C HIS A 147 11.42 -7.10 29.13
N ASP A 148 10.65 -6.03 29.04
CA ASP A 148 11.08 -4.71 29.50
C ASP A 148 11.34 -4.70 31.01
N SER A 149 10.45 -5.34 31.76
CA SER A 149 10.53 -5.47 33.22
C SER A 149 11.36 -6.65 33.72
N ALA A 150 11.89 -7.50 32.85
CA ALA A 150 12.63 -8.71 33.23
C ALA A 150 14.02 -8.41 33.80
N VAL A 151 14.35 -9.07 34.91
CA VAL A 151 15.65 -8.99 35.59
C VAL A 151 16.26 -10.38 35.76
N GLU A 152 15.46 -11.34 36.24
CA GLU A 152 15.91 -12.68 36.57
C GLU A 152 15.77 -13.67 35.40
N ALA A 153 16.49 -14.79 35.46
CA ALA A 153 16.45 -15.82 34.41
C ALA A 153 15.04 -16.37 34.20
N GLU A 154 14.27 -16.54 35.28
CA GLU A 154 12.88 -17.00 35.28
C GLU A 154 11.94 -15.99 34.58
N ASP A 155 12.26 -14.69 34.64
CA ASP A 155 11.51 -13.67 33.90
C ASP A 155 11.71 -13.88 32.39
N PHE A 156 12.95 -14.10 31.95
CA PHE A 156 13.26 -14.35 30.54
C PHE A 156 12.73 -15.71 30.05
N GLN A 157 12.70 -16.73 30.90
CA GLN A 157 12.02 -18.00 30.60
C GLN A 157 10.52 -17.78 30.39
N THR A 158 9.90 -16.90 31.19
CA THR A 158 8.48 -16.50 31.02
C THR A 158 8.27 -15.80 29.68
N VAL A 159 9.19 -14.92 29.25
CA VAL A 159 9.15 -14.34 27.89
C VAL A 159 9.17 -15.45 26.84
N GLY A 160 10.07 -16.44 26.97
CA GLY A 160 10.11 -17.60 26.08
C GLY A 160 8.77 -18.36 26.00
N MET A 161 8.08 -18.52 27.14
CA MET A 161 6.77 -19.19 27.20
C MET A 161 5.72 -18.41 26.40
N LEU A 162 5.66 -17.09 26.60
CA LEU A 162 4.72 -16.21 25.90
C LEU A 162 4.97 -16.21 24.37
N LEU A 163 6.24 -16.20 23.96
CA LEU A 163 6.61 -16.29 22.54
C LEU A 163 6.19 -17.64 21.93
N ARG A 164 6.40 -18.75 22.65
CA ARG A 164 5.97 -20.07 22.19
C ARG A 164 4.45 -20.14 22.02
N GLU A 165 3.68 -19.62 22.96
CA GLU A 165 2.22 -19.53 22.87
C GLU A 165 1.76 -18.61 21.72
N SER A 166 2.52 -17.56 21.42
CA SER A 166 2.25 -16.68 20.27
C SER A 166 2.40 -17.44 18.95
N LEU A 167 3.44 -18.26 18.80
CA LEU A 167 3.65 -19.10 17.61
C LEU A 167 2.56 -20.18 17.46
N ILE A 168 2.10 -20.78 18.56
CA ILE A 168 0.97 -21.72 18.53
C ILE A 168 -0.32 -21.01 18.11
N SER A 169 -0.57 -19.82 18.66
CA SER A 169 -1.74 -18.99 18.31
C SER A 169 -1.71 -18.60 16.82
N LEU A 170 -0.52 -18.30 16.28
CA LEU A 170 -0.32 -18.00 14.86
C LEU A 170 -0.76 -19.17 13.97
N VAL A 171 -0.27 -20.39 14.22
CA VAL A 171 -0.68 -21.54 13.40
C VAL A 171 -2.18 -21.84 13.56
N ALA A 172 -2.76 -21.65 14.74
CA ALA A 172 -4.20 -21.80 14.95
C ALA A 172 -5.03 -20.78 14.15
N ALA A 173 -4.53 -19.54 14.02
CA ALA A 173 -5.18 -18.51 13.19
C ALA A 173 -5.07 -18.81 11.69
N LEU A 174 -3.91 -19.28 11.22
CA LEU A 174 -3.67 -19.65 9.83
C LEU A 174 -4.48 -20.87 9.40
N ARG A 175 -4.50 -21.94 10.23
CA ARG A 175 -5.27 -23.17 9.97
C ARG A 175 -6.74 -22.92 9.69
N ARG A 176 -7.34 -21.94 10.37
CA ARG A 176 -8.75 -21.57 10.19
C ARG A 176 -9.02 -20.85 8.86
N ARG A 177 -7.97 -20.38 8.19
CA ARG A 177 -8.04 -19.51 7.00
C ARG A 177 -7.35 -20.10 5.78
N THR A 178 -6.75 -21.27 5.92
CA THR A 178 -6.14 -22.00 4.81
C THR A 178 -6.99 -23.22 4.53
N GLU A 179 -7.50 -23.30 3.31
CA GLU A 179 -8.13 -24.53 2.82
C GLU A 179 -7.05 -25.58 2.60
N LEU A 180 -7.22 -26.73 3.25
CA LEU A 180 -6.29 -27.85 3.15
C LEU A 180 -6.98 -29.01 2.43
N PRO A 181 -6.29 -29.68 1.48
CA PRO A 181 -6.84 -30.87 0.84
C PRO A 181 -7.22 -31.95 1.87
N PRO A 182 -8.30 -32.72 1.63
CA PRO A 182 -8.77 -33.75 2.56
C PRO A 182 -7.73 -34.82 2.89
N GLU A 183 -6.79 -35.06 1.99
CA GLU A 183 -5.78 -36.11 2.08
C GLU A 183 -4.59 -35.72 2.98
N VAL A 184 -4.51 -34.46 3.40
CA VAL A 184 -3.40 -33.98 4.24
C VAL A 184 -3.60 -34.43 5.69
N GLU A 185 -2.68 -35.25 6.18
CA GLU A 185 -2.63 -35.63 7.59
C GLU A 185 -2.44 -34.40 8.48
N ARG A 186 -3.36 -34.20 9.44
CA ARG A 186 -3.37 -33.04 10.31
C ARG A 186 -2.49 -33.28 11.54
N PRO A 187 -1.45 -32.46 11.77
CA PRO A 187 -0.63 -32.55 12.98
C PRO A 187 -1.44 -32.29 14.26
N GLN A 188 -0.90 -32.69 15.42
CA GLN A 188 -1.43 -32.27 16.72
C GLN A 188 -1.49 -30.74 16.83
N ASP A 189 -2.47 -30.21 17.55
CA ASP A 189 -2.75 -28.75 17.58
C ASP A 189 -1.54 -27.91 18.00
N ALA A 190 -0.78 -28.36 19.00
CA ALA A 190 0.42 -27.68 19.48
C ALA A 190 1.69 -27.99 18.67
N ASN A 191 1.62 -28.84 17.63
CA ASN A 191 2.77 -29.17 16.79
C ASN A 191 3.04 -28.06 15.77
N PHE A 192 3.64 -26.98 16.25
CA PHE A 192 3.95 -25.79 15.45
C PHE A 192 4.76 -26.10 14.18
N ILE A 193 5.79 -26.96 14.29
CA ILE A 193 6.63 -27.33 13.14
C ILE A 193 5.85 -28.13 12.10
N GLY A 194 5.07 -29.12 12.54
CA GLY A 194 4.22 -29.90 11.64
C GLY A 194 3.20 -29.01 10.92
N TRP A 195 2.55 -28.10 11.65
CA TRP A 195 1.60 -27.15 11.05
C TRP A 195 2.27 -26.19 10.08
N THR A 196 3.46 -25.71 10.40
CA THR A 196 4.24 -24.87 9.50
C THR A 196 4.54 -25.59 8.19
N ASP A 197 4.91 -26.87 8.23
CA ASP A 197 5.18 -27.64 7.02
C ASP A 197 3.95 -27.71 6.11
N VAL A 198 2.82 -28.13 6.69
CA VAL A 198 1.53 -28.25 6.01
C VAL A 198 1.06 -26.91 5.42
N LEU A 199 1.01 -25.86 6.24
CA LEU A 199 0.51 -24.56 5.84
C LEU A 199 1.38 -23.91 4.76
N MET A 200 2.70 -23.97 4.88
CA MET A 200 3.60 -23.39 3.89
C MET A 200 3.58 -24.18 2.58
N ASN A 201 3.32 -25.48 2.59
CA ASN A 201 3.08 -26.25 1.36
C ASN A 201 1.78 -25.82 0.66
N ALA A 202 0.71 -25.55 1.41
CA ALA A 202 -0.55 -25.10 0.86
C ALA A 202 -0.49 -23.65 0.35
N LEU A 203 -0.04 -22.70 1.19
CA LEU A 203 0.00 -21.27 0.87
C LEU A 203 1.06 -20.93 -0.17
N CYS A 204 2.19 -21.63 -0.17
CA CYS A 204 3.29 -21.43 -1.11
C CYS A 204 3.46 -22.64 -2.03
N GLY A 205 2.35 -23.13 -2.61
CA GLY A 205 2.35 -24.22 -3.57
C GLY A 205 3.12 -23.89 -4.87
N GLY A 206 3.42 -24.92 -5.66
CA GLY A 206 4.13 -24.78 -6.93
C GLY A 206 5.66 -24.72 -6.81
N GLY A 207 6.32 -24.99 -7.95
CA GLY A 207 7.79 -25.02 -8.05
C GLY A 207 8.44 -23.65 -7.93
N SER A 208 7.80 -22.61 -8.44
CA SER A 208 8.28 -21.21 -8.37
C SER A 208 8.42 -20.69 -6.94
N ASN A 209 7.60 -21.19 -6.02
CA ASN A 209 7.61 -20.80 -4.61
C ASN A 209 8.57 -21.63 -3.74
N LYS A 210 9.38 -22.52 -4.32
CA LYS A 210 10.24 -23.45 -3.56
C LYS A 210 11.15 -22.73 -2.56
N GLU A 211 11.90 -21.73 -3.02
CA GLU A 211 12.88 -21.04 -2.19
C GLU A 211 12.20 -20.23 -1.07
N LEU A 212 11.13 -19.50 -1.40
CA LEU A 212 10.33 -18.76 -0.42
C LEU A 212 9.73 -19.70 0.63
N ARG A 213 9.12 -20.80 0.19
CA ARG A 213 8.54 -21.82 1.07
C ARG A 213 9.59 -22.42 2.01
N GLN A 214 10.78 -22.73 1.51
CA GLN A 214 11.86 -23.29 2.33
C GLN A 214 12.38 -22.27 3.35
N HIS A 215 12.55 -21.01 2.94
CA HIS A 215 12.95 -19.92 3.83
C HIS A 215 11.98 -19.75 5.00
N LEU A 216 10.66 -19.70 4.72
CA LEU A 216 9.61 -19.56 5.73
C LEU A 216 9.58 -20.73 6.72
N LYS A 217 9.78 -21.96 6.24
CA LYS A 217 9.88 -23.15 7.11
C LYS A 217 11.12 -23.11 7.99
N ASN A 218 12.25 -22.67 7.45
CA ASN A 218 13.51 -22.61 8.19
C ASN A 218 13.47 -21.55 9.30
N ILE A 219 13.03 -20.33 8.99
CA ILE A 219 12.97 -19.26 9.99
C ILE A 219 11.99 -19.59 11.13
N ALA A 220 10.85 -20.20 10.81
CA ALA A 220 9.90 -20.67 11.82
C ALA A 220 10.49 -21.77 12.70
N LYS A 221 11.23 -22.72 12.09
CA LYS A 221 11.92 -23.78 12.83
C LYS A 221 12.97 -23.21 13.80
N GLU A 222 13.78 -22.27 13.33
CA GLU A 222 14.81 -21.63 14.16
C GLU A 222 14.18 -20.81 15.30
N ALA A 223 13.12 -20.03 15.02
CA ALA A 223 12.38 -19.28 16.03
C ALA A 223 11.76 -20.20 17.10
N TRP A 224 11.17 -21.32 16.68
CA TRP A 224 10.62 -22.33 17.61
C TRP A 224 11.69 -22.97 18.48
N GLN A 225 12.83 -23.35 17.89
CA GLN A 225 13.94 -23.94 18.63
C GLN A 225 14.51 -22.96 19.66
N LEU A 226 14.69 -21.69 19.27
CA LEU A 226 15.22 -20.65 20.13
C LEU A 226 14.29 -20.34 21.31
N THR A 227 12.98 -20.19 21.05
CA THR A 227 11.99 -19.93 22.11
C THR A 227 11.85 -21.10 23.07
N ASN A 228 11.86 -22.34 22.57
CA ASN A 228 11.79 -23.54 23.40
C ASN A 228 13.08 -23.76 24.21
N TRP A 229 14.24 -23.35 23.72
CA TRP A 229 15.45 -23.33 24.53
C TRP A 229 15.36 -22.26 25.64
N LEU A 230 14.86 -21.07 25.30
CA LEU A 230 14.73 -19.94 26.22
C LEU A 230 13.82 -20.28 27.41
N THR A 231 12.77 -21.08 27.23
CA THR A 231 11.87 -21.50 28.31
C THR A 231 12.52 -22.42 29.36
N HIS A 232 13.67 -23.03 29.05
CA HIS A 232 14.28 -24.04 29.91
C HIS A 232 15.69 -23.69 30.38
N THR A 233 16.34 -22.74 29.72
CA THR A 233 17.75 -22.43 30.01
C THR A 233 17.90 -21.63 31.29
N ARG A 234 18.78 -22.08 32.19
CA ARG A 234 19.15 -21.34 33.43
C ARG A 234 20.00 -20.10 33.13
N SER A 235 20.58 -20.01 31.94
CA SER A 235 21.37 -18.86 31.48
C SER A 235 20.54 -17.85 30.68
N ALA A 236 19.21 -17.90 30.81
CA ALA A 236 18.31 -16.99 30.14
C ALA A 236 18.66 -15.55 30.52
N ASN A 237 18.79 -14.69 29.51
CA ASN A 237 19.23 -13.31 29.68
C ASN A 237 18.53 -12.40 28.68
N ARG A 238 18.68 -11.08 28.90
CA ARG A 238 18.05 -10.04 28.08
C ARG A 238 18.38 -10.16 26.60
N THR A 239 19.64 -10.39 26.25
CA THR A 239 20.06 -10.51 24.84
C THR A 239 19.38 -11.69 24.15
N ALA A 240 19.42 -12.88 24.77
CA ALA A 240 18.77 -14.07 24.25
C ALA A 240 17.25 -13.88 24.08
N SER A 241 16.61 -13.26 25.07
CA SER A 241 15.18 -12.93 25.03
C SER A 241 14.84 -11.95 23.90
N SER A 242 15.63 -10.90 23.72
CA SER A 242 15.44 -9.92 22.63
C SER A 242 15.60 -10.57 21.24
N ILE A 243 16.61 -11.42 21.05
CA ILE A 243 16.81 -12.14 19.78
C ILE A 243 15.62 -13.08 19.51
N ALA A 244 15.13 -13.79 20.55
CA ALA A 244 13.96 -14.65 20.42
C ALA A 244 12.70 -13.86 20.04
N MET A 245 12.49 -12.67 20.64
CA MET A 245 11.39 -11.78 20.30
C MET A 245 11.46 -11.32 18.84
N HIS A 246 12.61 -10.85 18.38
CA HIS A 246 12.80 -10.43 16.99
C HIS A 246 12.53 -11.59 16.02
N SER A 247 13.04 -12.78 16.32
CA SER A 247 12.83 -13.97 15.49
C SER A 247 11.35 -14.34 15.38
N CYS A 248 10.60 -14.26 16.48
CA CYS A 248 9.15 -14.51 16.49
C CYS A 248 8.38 -13.44 15.73
N ARG A 249 8.71 -12.16 15.95
CA ARG A 249 8.07 -11.02 15.27
C ARG A 249 8.24 -11.12 13.75
N THR A 250 9.45 -11.43 13.28
CA THR A 250 9.73 -11.66 11.87
C THR A 250 8.94 -12.86 11.32
N THR A 251 8.91 -13.98 12.05
CA THR A 251 8.16 -15.18 11.64
C THR A 251 6.66 -14.89 11.52
N ILE A 252 6.07 -14.23 12.53
CA ILE A 252 4.66 -13.83 12.54
C ILE A 252 4.36 -12.91 11.36
N GLY A 253 5.15 -11.86 11.16
CA GLY A 253 4.96 -10.89 10.08
C GLY A 253 4.98 -11.55 8.71
N HIS A 254 5.96 -12.44 8.46
CA HIS A 254 6.03 -13.17 7.19
C HIS A 254 4.82 -14.09 6.97
N PHE A 255 4.33 -14.77 8.01
CA PHE A 255 3.22 -15.71 7.85
C PHE A 255 1.90 -14.98 7.62
N VAL A 256 1.68 -13.85 8.30
CA VAL A 256 0.54 -12.96 8.04
C VAL A 256 0.60 -12.43 6.61
N GLN A 257 1.76 -11.92 6.18
CA GLN A 257 1.95 -11.42 4.82
C GLN A 257 1.69 -12.49 3.75
N ILE A 258 2.11 -13.73 3.98
CA ILE A 258 1.87 -14.84 3.04
C ILE A 258 0.40 -15.25 3.00
N LEU A 259 -0.32 -15.19 4.12
CA LEU A 259 -1.77 -15.44 4.11
C LEU A 259 -2.51 -14.34 3.33
N GLU A 260 -2.13 -13.09 3.57
CA GLU A 260 -2.73 -11.91 2.92
C GLU A 260 -2.25 -11.72 1.47
N ARG A 261 -1.26 -12.50 1.04
CA ARG A 261 -0.67 -12.45 -0.31
C ARG A 261 -1.70 -12.43 -1.43
N SER A 262 -2.77 -13.21 -1.34
CA SER A 262 -3.80 -13.22 -2.38
C SER A 262 -4.63 -11.93 -2.46
N HIS A 263 -4.61 -11.09 -1.42
CA HIS A 263 -5.20 -9.75 -1.44
C HIS A 263 -4.22 -8.70 -2.00
N THR A 264 -2.91 -8.92 -1.84
CA THR A 264 -1.85 -7.96 -2.22
C THR A 264 -1.26 -8.22 -3.62
N ASP A 265 -1.10 -9.49 -4.01
CA ASP A 265 -0.28 -9.92 -5.17
C ASP A 265 -1.12 -10.23 -6.43
N LYS A 266 -2.45 -9.98 -6.40
CA LYS A 266 -3.36 -10.38 -7.49
C LYS A 266 -3.04 -9.79 -8.85
N THR A 267 -2.13 -8.82 -8.95
CA THR A 267 -1.66 -8.26 -10.22
C THR A 267 -0.16 -7.91 -10.21
N GLU A 268 0.71 -8.84 -9.82
CA GLU A 268 2.16 -8.52 -9.72
C GLU A 268 2.84 -8.19 -11.05
N GLN A 269 2.32 -8.60 -12.20
CA GLN A 269 3.00 -8.37 -13.48
C GLN A 269 2.04 -8.05 -14.60
N CYS A 270 2.31 -6.94 -15.28
CA CYS A 270 1.64 -6.60 -16.54
C CYS A 270 1.80 -7.76 -17.54
N PRO A 271 0.71 -8.24 -18.16
CA PRO A 271 0.80 -9.34 -19.11
C PRO A 271 1.64 -8.99 -20.35
N VAL A 272 1.69 -7.70 -20.72
CA VAL A 272 2.39 -7.17 -21.90
C VAL A 272 3.88 -6.97 -21.61
N CYS A 273 4.25 -6.08 -20.69
CA CYS A 273 5.65 -5.66 -20.48
C CYS A 273 6.34 -6.34 -19.29
N LYS A 274 5.63 -7.18 -18.52
CA LYS A 274 6.11 -7.83 -17.28
C LYS A 274 6.52 -6.87 -16.16
N SER A 275 6.25 -5.56 -16.30
CA SER A 275 6.44 -4.58 -15.24
C SER A 275 5.56 -4.91 -14.04
N ARG A 276 6.10 -4.68 -12.84
CA ARG A 276 5.35 -4.77 -11.57
C ARG A 276 4.64 -3.48 -11.18
N ASN A 277 4.77 -2.43 -11.97
CA ASN A 277 4.01 -1.19 -11.78
C ASN A 277 2.58 -1.38 -12.31
N VAL A 278 1.82 -2.27 -11.66
CA VAL A 278 0.40 -2.49 -11.94
C VAL A 278 -0.41 -1.81 -10.85
N ARG A 279 -1.32 -0.95 -11.28
CA ARG A 279 -2.19 -0.13 -10.43
C ARG A 279 -3.61 -0.68 -10.49
N THR A 280 -4.34 -0.58 -9.39
CA THR A 280 -5.76 -0.95 -9.33
C THR A 280 -6.59 0.32 -9.23
N HIS A 281 -7.64 0.39 -10.03
CA HIS A 281 -8.53 1.53 -10.19
C HIS A 281 -9.97 1.06 -9.96
N PHE A 282 -10.88 1.96 -9.58
CA PHE A 282 -12.31 1.64 -9.46
C PHE A 282 -13.10 2.49 -10.44
N ASP A 283 -13.92 1.84 -11.26
CA ASP A 283 -14.83 2.52 -12.17
C ASP A 283 -16.28 2.20 -11.82
N ILE A 284 -17.03 3.22 -11.42
CA ILE A 284 -18.45 3.14 -11.06
C ILE A 284 -19.35 2.85 -12.27
N ASP A 285 -18.89 3.18 -13.47
CA ASP A 285 -19.65 3.05 -14.72
C ASP A 285 -19.60 1.61 -15.26
N ILE A 286 -18.76 0.73 -14.70
CA ILE A 286 -18.76 -0.71 -15.04
C ILE A 286 -19.98 -1.38 -14.40
N PRO A 287 -20.95 -1.89 -15.19
CA PRO A 287 -22.16 -2.49 -14.61
C PRO A 287 -21.88 -3.80 -13.83
N PRO A 288 -22.70 -4.16 -12.83
CA PRO A 288 -23.95 -3.49 -12.41
C PRO A 288 -23.76 -2.34 -11.40
N ASP A 289 -22.71 -2.35 -10.58
CA ASP A 289 -22.53 -1.41 -9.44
C ASP A 289 -21.11 -0.80 -9.38
N GLY A 290 -20.39 -0.80 -10.49
CA GLY A 290 -18.97 -0.47 -10.55
C GLY A 290 -18.08 -1.69 -10.32
N ALA A 291 -16.87 -1.66 -10.90
CA ALA A 291 -15.88 -2.72 -10.73
C ALA A 291 -14.46 -2.16 -10.64
N TYR A 292 -13.60 -2.94 -9.99
CA TYR A 292 -12.17 -2.68 -10.02
C TYR A 292 -11.57 -3.20 -11.33
N TYR A 293 -10.62 -2.46 -11.87
CA TYR A 293 -9.80 -2.84 -13.02
C TYR A 293 -8.35 -2.47 -12.73
N THR A 294 -7.43 -2.96 -13.56
CA THR A 294 -5.99 -2.73 -13.40
C THR A 294 -5.36 -2.12 -14.65
N SER A 295 -4.34 -1.30 -14.43
CA SER A 295 -3.53 -0.71 -15.50
C SER A 295 -2.03 -0.80 -15.22
N CYS A 296 -1.20 -0.78 -16.25
CA CYS A 296 0.25 -0.79 -16.14
C CYS A 296 0.82 0.60 -16.37
N GLY A 297 1.41 1.21 -15.33
CA GLY A 297 2.05 2.53 -15.43
C GLY A 297 3.40 2.55 -16.15
N VAL A 298 3.64 1.63 -17.09
CA VAL A 298 4.85 1.58 -17.94
C VAL A 298 4.51 1.39 -19.42
N CYS A 299 3.47 0.61 -19.73
CA CYS A 299 3.09 0.31 -21.11
C CYS A 299 1.60 0.57 -21.39
N ASP A 300 0.91 1.21 -20.45
CA ASP A 300 -0.49 1.61 -20.52
C ASP A 300 -1.49 0.47 -20.80
N TRP A 301 -1.05 -0.79 -20.65
CA TRP A 301 -1.95 -1.93 -20.67
C TRP A 301 -3.02 -1.78 -19.58
N THR A 302 -4.27 -2.13 -19.90
CA THR A 302 -5.39 -2.12 -18.98
C THR A 302 -6.33 -3.29 -19.25
N ASP A 303 -6.97 -3.83 -18.21
CA ASP A 303 -8.05 -4.82 -18.33
C ASP A 303 -9.45 -4.20 -18.26
N HIS A 304 -9.54 -2.86 -18.36
CA HIS A 304 -10.82 -2.14 -18.35
C HIS A 304 -11.75 -2.65 -19.48
N PRO A 305 -13.01 -3.02 -19.18
CA PRO A 305 -13.90 -3.67 -20.14
C PRO A 305 -14.25 -2.80 -21.36
N ALA A 306 -14.15 -1.48 -21.27
CA ALA A 306 -14.37 -0.58 -22.41
C ALA A 306 -13.27 -0.61 -23.49
N VAL A 307 -12.11 -1.22 -23.21
CA VAL A 307 -10.97 -1.28 -24.15
C VAL A 307 -10.99 -2.58 -24.98
N GLY A 308 -11.83 -3.56 -24.62
CA GLY A 308 -11.91 -4.88 -25.25
C GLY A 308 -13.03 -5.07 -26.28
N SER A 309 -13.74 -4.01 -26.67
CA SER A 309 -14.85 -4.05 -27.64
C SER A 309 -14.48 -3.38 -28.96
N GLU A 310 -13.56 -3.99 -29.71
CA GLU A 310 -13.42 -3.85 -31.17
C GLU A 310 -13.25 -5.24 -31.82
#